data_AF-A0A1J4VIP0-F1
#
_entry.id   AF-A0A1J4VIP0-F1
#
_cell.length_a   1.000
_cell.length_b   1.000
_cell.length_c   1.000
_cell.angle_alpha   90.00
_cell.angle_beta   90.00
_cell.angle_gamma   90.00
#
_symmetry.space_group_name_H-M   'P 1'
#
loop_
_entity.id
_entity.type
_entity.pdbx_description
1 polymer ?
#
loop_
_entity_poly.entity_id
_entity_poly.type
_entity_poly.pdbx_seq_one_letter_code
_entity_poly.pdbx_strand_id
1 'polypeptide(L)'
;MNIKDVNTFEGWKKLDKAHDFRCVYCGLDFLSSPCAFASAVKDHFIPRKEGGEELVSSCSFCNMLKGSSRFKDIPIARKEIKKRQEEYLTRCEFEELKAKYRKGRIDENPKNP
;
A
#
# COMPACT_ATOMS: atom_id res chain seq x y z
N MET A 1 -6.10 20.44 -5.96
CA MET A 1 -5.50 21.08 -4.76
C MET A 1 -4.03 21.36 -5.08
N ASN A 2 -3.47 22.51 -4.71
CA ASN A 2 -2.09 22.83 -5.05
C ASN A 2 -1.11 21.90 -4.28
N ILE A 3 -0.10 21.34 -4.96
CA ILE A 3 0.89 20.44 -4.37
C ILE A 3 1.63 21.09 -3.18
N LYS A 4 1.77 22.42 -3.16
CA LYS A 4 2.40 23.14 -2.04
C LYS A 4 1.58 23.05 -0.76
N ASP A 5 0.25 22.96 -0.87
CA ASP A 5 -0.65 22.98 0.29
C ASP A 5 -0.75 21.61 0.97
N VAL A 6 -0.56 20.51 0.23
CA VAL A 6 -0.69 19.14 0.76
C VAL A 6 0.44 18.71 1.70
N ASN A 7 1.55 19.45 1.76
CA ASN A 7 2.65 19.15 2.69
C ASN A 7 2.44 19.72 4.10
N THR A 8 1.36 20.47 4.29
CA THR A 8 0.92 20.93 5.60
C THR A 8 -0.03 19.92 6.25
N PHE A 9 -0.17 19.96 7.58
CA PHE A 9 -1.16 19.16 8.29
C PHE A 9 -2.59 19.40 7.76
N GLU A 10 -2.95 20.67 7.55
CA GLU A 10 -4.25 21.04 6.94
C GLU A 10 -4.39 20.50 5.51
N GLY A 11 -3.27 20.42 4.80
CA GLY A 11 -3.16 19.79 3.50
C GLY A 11 -3.60 18.33 3.50
N TRP A 12 -2.99 17.55 4.40
CA TRP A 12 -3.33 16.14 4.63
C TRP A 12 -4.78 15.97 5.05
N LYS A 13 -5.22 16.76 6.03
CA LYS A 13 -6.59 16.71 6.55
C LYS A 13 -7.63 16.94 5.45
N LYS A 14 -7.40 17.90 4.55
CA LYS A 14 -8.29 18.15 3.40
C LYS A 14 -8.30 16.99 2.42
N LEU A 15 -7.13 16.41 2.11
CA LEU A 15 -7.02 15.27 1.20
C LEU A 15 -7.75 14.04 1.76
N ASP A 16 -7.49 13.68 3.01
CA ASP A 16 -8.13 12.54 3.66
C ASP A 16 -9.64 12.73 3.75
N LYS A 17 -10.10 13.94 4.11
CA LYS A 17 -11.52 14.25 4.13
C LYS A 17 -12.18 14.13 2.75
N ALA A 18 -11.48 14.49 1.67
CA ALA A 18 -11.99 14.33 0.30
C ALA A 18 -12.18 12.86 -0.11
N HIS A 19 -11.49 11.94 0.57
CA HIS A 19 -11.59 10.49 0.36
C HIS A 19 -12.23 9.76 1.54
N ASP A 20 -13.02 10.45 2.36
CA ASP A 20 -13.72 9.89 3.53
C ASP A 20 -12.79 9.14 4.50
N PHE A 21 -11.55 9.63 4.65
CA PHE A 21 -10.51 9.00 5.46
C PHE A 21 -10.26 7.53 5.09
N ARG A 22 -10.45 7.18 3.80
CA ARG A 22 -10.27 5.83 3.29
C ARG A 22 -9.19 5.78 2.23
N CYS A 23 -8.47 4.66 2.18
CA CYS A 23 -7.59 4.35 1.07
C CYS A 23 -8.40 4.25 -0.23
N VAL A 24 -8.05 5.02 -1.25
CA VAL A 24 -8.79 5.02 -2.53
C VAL A 24 -8.76 3.66 -3.24
N TYR A 25 -7.75 2.82 -2.98
CA TYR A 25 -7.57 1.54 -3.64
C TYR A 25 -8.26 0.38 -2.93
N CYS A 26 -8.03 0.21 -1.62
CA CYS A 26 -8.56 -0.94 -0.89
C CYS A 26 -9.72 -0.59 0.06
N GLY A 27 -10.03 0.69 0.26
CA GLY A 27 -11.10 1.13 1.16
C GLY A 27 -10.76 1.05 2.65
N LEU A 28 -9.50 0.74 3.02
CA LEU A 28 -9.04 0.75 4.41
C LEU A 28 -9.43 2.08 5.07
N ASP A 29 -10.17 1.98 6.17
CA ASP A 29 -10.57 3.11 7.00
C ASP A 29 -9.42 3.53 7.89
N PHE A 30 -8.85 4.71 7.65
CA PHE A 30 -7.71 5.22 8.42
C PHE A 30 -8.07 5.59 9.86
N LEU A 31 -9.35 5.77 10.17
CA LEU A 31 -9.82 6.07 11.52
C LEU A 31 -10.07 4.80 12.35
N SER A 32 -10.02 3.62 11.74
CA SER A 32 -10.29 2.35 12.41
C SER A 32 -9.28 1.98 13.50
N SER A 33 -8.03 2.47 13.42
CA SER A 33 -6.98 2.21 14.41
C SER A 33 -5.79 3.16 14.23
N PRO A 34 -4.96 3.36 15.27
CA PRO A 34 -3.70 4.11 15.14
C PRO A 34 -2.76 3.55 14.06
N CYS A 35 -2.73 2.22 13.89
CA CYS A 35 -1.94 1.58 12.83
C CYS A 35 -2.48 1.89 11.43
N ALA A 36 -3.80 1.88 11.26
CA ALA A 36 -4.43 2.27 9.99
C ALA A 36 -4.13 3.73 9.68
N PHE A 37 -4.28 4.63 10.65
CA PHE A 37 -3.92 6.04 10.52
C PHE A 37 -2.44 6.21 10.13
N ALA A 38 -1.52 5.53 10.83
CA ALA A 38 -0.09 5.58 10.54
C ALA A 38 0.28 5.02 9.15
N SER A 39 -0.59 4.20 8.55
CA SER A 39 -0.39 3.69 7.19
C SER A 39 -0.81 4.67 6.10
N ALA A 40 -1.54 5.75 6.43
CA ALA A 40 -2.02 6.71 5.46
C ALA A 40 -0.85 7.46 4.79
N VAL A 41 -0.84 7.48 3.47
CA VAL A 41 0.16 8.16 2.65
C VAL A 41 -0.51 8.89 1.49
N LYS A 42 0.16 9.95 1.03
CA LYS A 42 -0.20 10.64 -0.21
C LYS A 42 0.36 9.87 -1.40
N ASP A 43 -0.49 9.58 -2.36
CA ASP A 43 -0.10 8.97 -3.63
C ASP A 43 -0.49 9.87 -4.80
N HIS A 44 0.36 9.93 -5.81
CA HIS A 44 0.02 10.57 -7.07
C HIS A 44 -0.71 9.54 -7.94
N PHE A 45 -2.02 9.72 -8.13
CA PHE A 45 -2.81 8.78 -8.92
C PHE A 45 -2.23 8.62 -10.34
N ILE A 46 -1.86 9.75 -10.95
CA ILE A 46 -0.98 9.81 -12.12
C ILE A 46 0.44 10.16 -11.65
N PRO A 47 1.49 9.36 -11.94
CA PRO A 47 2.84 9.62 -11.44
C PRO A 47 3.40 11.02 -11.78
N ARG A 48 4.07 11.66 -10.81
CA ARG A 48 4.61 13.03 -10.91
C ARG A 48 5.53 13.26 -12.13
N LYS A 49 6.36 12.27 -12.47
CA LYS A 49 7.27 12.32 -13.63
C LYS A 49 6.55 12.45 -14.99
N GLU A 50 5.22 12.35 -15.00
CA GLU A 50 4.38 12.33 -16.21
C GLU A 50 3.33 13.46 -16.21
N GLY A 51 3.49 14.47 -15.34
CA GLY A 51 2.58 15.63 -15.27
C GLY A 51 1.32 15.41 -14.41
N GLY A 52 1.27 14.33 -13.64
CA GLY A 52 0.17 14.10 -12.70
C GLY A 52 0.26 14.99 -11.46
N GLU A 53 -0.75 15.82 -11.24
CA GLU A 53 -0.88 16.68 -10.05
C GLU A 53 -1.96 16.18 -9.07
N GLU A 54 -2.74 15.18 -9.47
CA GLU A 54 -3.82 14.61 -8.66
C GLU A 54 -3.25 13.70 -7.58
N LEU A 55 -3.40 14.16 -6.34
CA LEU A 55 -3.07 13.40 -5.15
C LEU A 55 -4.32 12.71 -4.62
N VAL A 56 -4.12 11.51 -4.09
CA VAL A 56 -5.13 10.68 -3.45
C VAL A 56 -4.63 10.14 -2.12
N SER A 57 -5.54 9.83 -1.21
CA SER A 57 -5.22 9.15 0.05
C SER A 57 -5.10 7.64 -0.19
N SER A 58 -3.95 7.06 0.13
CA SER A 58 -3.64 5.64 -0.07
C SER A 58 -3.05 5.06 1.21
N CYS A 59 -3.19 3.76 1.45
CA CYS A 59 -2.37 3.11 2.48
C CYS A 59 -0.98 2.80 1.90
N SER A 60 0.03 2.77 2.76
CA SER A 60 1.43 2.53 2.39
C SER A 60 1.60 1.25 1.56
N PHE A 61 0.84 0.20 1.88
CA PHE A 61 0.85 -1.07 1.15
C PHE A 61 0.30 -0.93 -0.28
N CYS A 62 -0.87 -0.32 -0.48
CA CYS A 62 -1.42 -0.10 -1.81
C CYS A 62 -0.55 0.83 -2.65
N ASN A 63 0.02 1.88 -2.03
CA ASN A 63 0.97 2.78 -2.69
C ASN A 63 2.21 2.01 -3.18
N MET A 64 2.77 1.14 -2.33
CA MET A 64 3.89 0.26 -2.70
C MET A 64 3.53 -0.66 -3.87
N LEU A 65 2.37 -1.33 -3.81
CA LEU A 65 1.92 -2.25 -4.87
C LEU A 65 1.62 -1.55 -6.20
N LYS A 66 1.12 -0.31 -6.15
CA LYS A 66 0.94 0.53 -7.34
C LYS A 66 2.29 0.83 -7.99
N GLY A 67 3.25 1.28 -7.19
CA GLY A 67 4.54 1.75 -7.67
C GLY A 67 4.37 2.83 -8.74
N SER A 68 4.96 2.62 -9.91
CA SER A 68 4.89 3.53 -11.07
C SER A 68 3.76 3.21 -12.06
N SER A 69 2.88 2.26 -11.74
CA SER A 69 1.80 1.83 -12.64
C SER A 69 0.82 2.97 -12.92
N ARG A 70 0.31 3.00 -14.15
CA ARG A 70 -0.75 3.91 -14.57
C ARG A 70 -2.05 3.14 -14.71
N PHE A 71 -3.12 3.75 -14.25
CA PHE A 71 -4.48 3.25 -14.43
C PHE A 71 -5.30 4.35 -15.08
N LYS A 72 -6.25 3.95 -15.92
CA LYS A 72 -7.13 4.88 -16.61
C LYS A 72 -8.07 5.59 -15.62
N ASP A 73 -8.55 4.86 -14.63
CA ASP A 73 -9.47 5.35 -13.61
C ASP A 73 -9.32 4.54 -12.31
N ILE A 74 -9.93 5.05 -11.23
CA ILE A 74 -9.88 4.42 -9.91
C ILE A 74 -10.48 3.00 -9.92
N PRO A 75 -11.63 2.72 -10.56
CA PRO A 75 -12.16 1.35 -10.64
C PRO A 75 -11.17 0.33 -11.20
N ILE A 76 -10.46 0.65 -12.27
CA ILE A 76 -9.42 -0.21 -12.84
C ILE A 76 -8.26 -0.35 -11.86
N ALA A 77 -7.80 0.75 -11.25
CA ALA A 77 -6.74 0.72 -10.25
C ALA A 77 -7.10 -0.20 -9.07
N ARG A 78 -8.32 -0.11 -8.55
CA ARG A 78 -8.82 -0.97 -7.45
C ARG A 78 -8.72 -2.45 -7.80
N LYS A 79 -9.18 -2.81 -9.00
CA LYS A 79 -9.15 -4.20 -9.48
C LYS A 79 -7.72 -4.73 -9.58
N GLU A 80 -6.82 -3.97 -10.19
CA GLU A 80 -5.42 -4.37 -10.36
C GLU A 80 -4.65 -4.41 -9.03
N ILE A 81 -4.86 -3.43 -8.16
CA ILE A 81 -4.25 -3.43 -6.83
C ILE A 81 -4.74 -4.61 -6.00
N LYS A 82 -6.04 -4.93 -6.04
CA LYS A 82 -6.57 -6.10 -5.33
C LYS A 82 -5.91 -7.39 -5.80
N LYS A 83 -5.77 -7.58 -7.10
CA LYS A 83 -5.05 -8.74 -7.65
C LYS A 83 -3.61 -8.82 -7.15
N ARG A 84 -2.89 -7.69 -7.16
CA ARG A 84 -1.51 -7.62 -6.64
C ARG A 84 -1.41 -7.87 -5.14
N GLN A 85 -2.43 -7.48 -4.37
CA GLN A 85 -2.50 -7.80 -2.94
C GLN A 85 -2.60 -9.31 -2.73
N GLU A 86 -3.47 -9.98 -3.47
CA GLU A 86 -3.63 -11.44 -3.44
C GLU A 86 -2.31 -12.14 -3.81
N GLU A 87 -1.68 -11.73 -4.92
CA GLU A 87 -0.37 -12.24 -5.35
C GLU A 87 0.74 -12.03 -4.31
N TYR A 88 0.75 -10.86 -3.64
CA TYR A 88 1.72 -10.55 -2.60
C TYR A 88 1.53 -11.45 -1.37
N LEU A 89 0.29 -11.65 -0.92
CA LEU A 89 -0.02 -12.51 0.22
C LEU A 89 0.40 -13.96 -0.05
N THR A 90 0.09 -14.49 -1.23
CA THR A 90 0.55 -15.84 -1.64
C THR A 90 2.07 -15.94 -1.61
N ARG A 91 2.80 -14.89 -2.03
CA ARG A 91 4.26 -14.87 -1.95
C ARG A 91 4.75 -14.87 -0.50
N CYS A 92 4.13 -14.10 0.39
CA CYS A 92 4.46 -14.10 1.83
C CYS A 92 4.28 -15.48 2.45
N GLU A 93 3.14 -16.13 2.20
CA GLU A 93 2.87 -17.51 2.66
C GLU A 93 3.93 -18.49 2.16
N PHE A 94 4.36 -18.35 0.90
CA PHE A 94 5.42 -19.17 0.34
C PHE A 94 6.80 -18.91 0.97
N GLU A 95 7.14 -17.66 1.28
CA GLU A 95 8.37 -17.32 2.01
C GLU A 95 8.36 -17.91 3.43
N GLU A 96 7.23 -17.85 4.13
CA GLU A 96 7.07 -18.47 5.44
C GLU A 96 7.22 -20.00 5.38
N LEU A 97 6.65 -20.63 4.36
CA LEU A 97 6.81 -22.07 4.14
C LEU A 97 8.29 -22.42 3.91
N LYS A 98 9.00 -21.67 3.07
CA LYS A 98 10.45 -21.85 2.86
C LYS A 98 11.25 -21.65 4.15
N ALA A 99 10.88 -20.68 4.99
CA ALA A 99 11.52 -20.46 6.27
C ALA A 99 11.33 -21.66 7.21
N LYS A 100 10.12 -22.25 7.26
CA LYS A 100 9.83 -23.47 8.02
C LYS A 100 10.64 -24.66 7.51
N TYR A 101 10.70 -24.89 6.18
CA TYR A 101 11.54 -25.94 5.59
C TYR A 101 13.03 -25.76 5.92
N ARG A 102 13.54 -24.52 5.85
CA ARG A 102 14.93 -24.23 6.24
C ARG A 102 15.19 -24.55 7.71
N LYS A 103 14.26 -24.17 8.61
CA LYS A 103 14.37 -24.47 10.03
C LYS A 103 14.31 -25.98 10.31
N GLY A 104 13.36 -26.70 9.70
CA GLY A 104 13.26 -28.15 9.81
C GLY A 104 14.53 -28.87 9.35
N ARG A 105 15.19 -28.39 8.29
CA ARG A 105 16.49 -28.93 7.85
C ARG A 105 17.64 -28.64 8.83
N ILE A 106 17.59 -27.52 9.56
CA ILE A 106 18.56 -27.21 10.63
C ILE A 106 18.31 -28.14 11.82
N ASP A 107 17.04 -28.36 12.19
CA ASP A 107 16.66 -29.22 13.30
C ASP A 107 16.93 -30.72 13.00
N GLU A 108 16.82 -31.15 11.74
CA GLU A 108 17.13 -32.53 11.27
C GLU A 108 18.62 -32.76 10.98
N ASN A 109 19.44 -31.71 10.91
CA ASN A 109 20.89 -31.83 10.79
C ASN A 109 21.56 -31.19 12.01
N PRO A 110 21.47 -31.84 13.19
CA PRO A 110 22.21 -31.42 14.36
C PRO A 110 23.68 -31.65 14.02
N LYS A 111 24.39 -30.59 13.60
CA LYS A 111 25.84 -30.64 13.55
C LYS A 111 26.31 -31.04 14.95
N ASN A 112 26.92 -32.22 15.01
CA ASN A 112 27.56 -32.86 16.16
C ASN A 112 28.31 -31.84 17.04
N PRO A 113 28.38 -32.09 18.36
CA PRO A 113 29.04 -31.22 19.34
C PRO A 113 30.49 -30.86 18.97
#